data_AF-A0AAN6D324-F1
#
_entry.id   AF-A0AAN6D324-F1
#
_cell.length_a   1.000
_cell.length_b   1.000
_cell.length_c   1.000
_cell.angle_alpha   90.00
_cell.angle_beta   90.00
_cell.angle_gamma   90.00
#
_symmetry.space_group_name_H-M   'P 1'
#
loop_
_entity.id
_entity.type
_entity.pdbx_description
1 polymer ?
#
loop_
_entity_poly.entity_id
_entity_poly.type
_entity_poly.pdbx_seq_one_letter_code
_entity_poly.pdbx_strand_id
1 'polypeptide(L)'
;MKSYLSKLNLNLFTFAMSRDSVIPLESNPEIFTQFGRKLGLSPLLSFFDVYSLTDPDLVSFLPRPVYALILLFPVTEQYESLKGEEEKARDQEKDDKFEEIIWFKQLLRNGCGLYGLLHALCNLPEGLLVQGSPVETFIHNVRQLPNVNNSYNHDEKSELVKELSLSLYETYSKQGQTEAPSSEEDVNLHFICFTKARVGCH
;
A
#
# COMPACT_ATOMS: atom_id res chain seq x y z
N MET A 1 12.97 -9.66 41.63
CA MET A 1 11.99 -9.69 40.51
C MET A 1 12.04 -8.47 39.57
N LYS A 2 12.99 -7.53 39.70
CA LYS A 2 13.13 -6.38 38.78
C LYS A 2 14.27 -6.50 37.73
N SER A 3 14.84 -7.69 37.52
CA SER A 3 16.03 -7.86 36.66
C SER A 3 15.83 -8.74 35.41
N TYR A 4 14.61 -9.23 35.16
CA TYR A 4 14.29 -10.06 33.98
C TYR A 4 13.60 -9.30 32.84
N LEU A 5 13.08 -8.09 33.09
CA LEU A 5 12.36 -7.28 32.09
C LEU A 5 13.27 -6.33 31.28
N SER A 6 14.56 -6.18 31.65
CA SER A 6 15.48 -5.29 30.93
C SER A 6 16.32 -6.00 29.85
N LYS A 7 16.24 -7.33 29.75
CA LYS A 7 17.00 -8.13 28.76
C LYS A 7 16.16 -8.65 27.59
N LEU A 8 14.84 -8.51 27.63
CA LEU A 8 13.97 -8.83 26.51
C LEU A 8 13.80 -7.66 25.51
N ASN A 9 14.15 -6.42 25.87
CA ASN A 9 13.88 -5.23 25.06
C ASN A 9 15.09 -4.63 24.33
N LEU A 10 16.25 -5.29 24.32
CA LEU A 10 17.42 -4.81 23.55
C LEU A 10 17.75 -5.67 22.33
N ASN A 11 17.24 -6.90 22.27
CA ASN A 11 17.44 -7.81 21.12
C ASN A 11 16.34 -7.70 20.06
N LEU A 12 15.23 -7.01 20.35
CA LEU A 12 14.16 -6.72 19.38
C LEU A 12 14.45 -5.48 18.52
N PHE A 13 15.29 -4.56 19.00
CA PHE A 13 15.67 -3.34 18.26
C PHE A 13 16.90 -3.51 17.36
N THR A 14 17.52 -4.70 17.37
CA THR A 14 18.69 -5.01 16.56
C THR A 14 18.45 -6.21 15.64
N PHE A 15 17.20 -6.45 15.21
CA PHE A 15 16.98 -7.25 14.02
C PHE A 15 17.32 -6.35 12.84
N ALA A 16 18.53 -6.56 12.31
CA ALA A 16 18.98 -5.92 11.08
C ALA A 16 17.86 -5.96 10.03
N MET A 17 17.67 -4.83 9.34
CA MET A 17 16.81 -4.70 8.18
C MET A 17 17.15 -5.78 7.14
N SER A 18 16.61 -7.00 7.29
CA SER A 18 16.36 -7.83 6.11
C SER A 18 15.32 -7.03 5.34
N ARG A 19 15.76 -6.43 4.23
CA ARG A 19 14.80 -5.91 3.25
C ARG A 19 14.10 -7.12 2.69
N ASP A 20 13.04 -7.54 3.37
CA ASP A 20 12.20 -8.64 2.93
C ASP A 20 11.73 -8.28 1.51
N SER A 21 12.03 -9.17 0.58
CA SER A 21 11.65 -9.02 -0.82
C SER A 21 10.46 -9.91 -1.11
N VAL A 22 9.58 -9.42 -1.97
CA VAL A 22 8.42 -10.18 -2.42
C VAL A 22 8.41 -10.25 -3.94
N ILE A 23 7.67 -11.18 -4.52
CA ILE A 23 7.50 -11.26 -5.98
C ILE A 23 6.68 -10.04 -6.45
N PRO A 24 7.14 -9.25 -7.42
CA PRO A 24 6.36 -8.13 -7.97
C PRO A 24 4.96 -8.55 -8.43
N LEU A 25 3.93 -7.75 -8.14
CA LEU A 25 2.58 -8.00 -8.69
C LEU A 25 2.53 -7.61 -10.18
N GLU A 26 1.84 -8.42 -10.98
CA GLU A 26 1.46 -8.04 -12.35
C GLU A 26 0.39 -6.92 -12.30
N SER A 27 0.51 -5.92 -13.19
CA SER A 27 -0.50 -4.86 -13.33
C SER A 27 -1.75 -5.39 -14.03
N ASN A 28 -2.55 -6.16 -13.30
CA ASN A 28 -3.70 -6.86 -13.82
C ASN A 28 -4.93 -6.61 -12.93
N PRO A 29 -6.03 -6.03 -13.47
CA PRO A 29 -7.20 -5.66 -12.67
C PRO A 29 -7.86 -6.85 -11.99
N GLU A 30 -7.76 -8.06 -12.55
CA GLU A 30 -8.31 -9.27 -11.93
C GLU A 30 -7.53 -9.63 -10.66
N ILE A 31 -6.20 -9.55 -10.69
CA ILE A 31 -5.35 -9.79 -9.51
C ILE A 31 -5.67 -8.77 -8.42
N PHE A 32 -5.69 -7.48 -8.75
CA PHE A 32 -6.03 -6.43 -7.78
C PHE A 32 -7.44 -6.59 -7.23
N THR A 33 -8.40 -6.98 -8.06
CA THR A 33 -9.78 -7.24 -7.62
C THR A 33 -9.82 -8.43 -6.67
N GLN A 34 -9.29 -9.58 -7.04
CA GLN A 34 -9.33 -10.80 -6.22
C GLN A 34 -8.56 -10.63 -4.90
N PHE A 35 -7.37 -10.02 -4.95
CA PHE A 35 -6.60 -9.75 -3.75
C PHE A 35 -7.33 -8.74 -2.86
N GLY A 36 -7.86 -7.67 -3.45
CA GLY A 36 -8.74 -6.71 -2.78
C GLY A 36 -9.93 -7.40 -2.10
N ARG A 37 -10.61 -8.35 -2.77
CA ARG A 37 -11.72 -9.12 -2.18
C ARG A 37 -11.31 -9.85 -0.92
N LYS A 38 -10.16 -10.54 -0.95
CA LYS A 38 -9.67 -11.27 0.24
C LYS A 38 -9.35 -10.34 1.39
N LEU A 39 -8.88 -9.14 1.08
CA LEU A 39 -8.55 -8.13 2.06
C LEU A 39 -9.78 -7.39 2.60
N GLY A 40 -10.91 -7.39 1.89
CA GLY A 40 -12.16 -6.79 2.35
C GLY A 40 -12.84 -5.83 1.38
N LEU A 41 -12.40 -5.73 0.12
CA LEU A 41 -13.03 -4.86 -0.87
C LEU A 41 -14.49 -5.25 -1.13
N SER A 42 -15.43 -4.32 -0.92
CA SER A 42 -16.87 -4.54 -1.11
C SER A 42 -17.20 -5.00 -2.53
N PRO A 43 -18.06 -6.03 -2.72
CA PRO A 43 -18.44 -6.59 -4.03
C PRO A 43 -18.98 -5.55 -5.03
N LEU A 44 -19.33 -4.35 -4.57
CA LEU A 44 -19.75 -3.22 -5.38
C LEU A 44 -18.62 -2.56 -6.18
N LEU A 45 -17.36 -2.79 -5.81
CA LEU A 45 -16.17 -2.18 -6.43
C LEU A 45 -15.28 -3.24 -7.07
N SER A 46 -14.71 -2.95 -8.23
CA SER A 46 -13.66 -3.78 -8.85
C SER A 46 -12.61 -2.87 -9.49
N PHE A 47 -11.43 -3.41 -9.76
CA PHE A 47 -10.43 -2.74 -10.59
C PHE A 47 -10.72 -2.99 -12.06
N PHE A 48 -10.44 -1.99 -12.89
CA PHE A 48 -10.63 -2.02 -14.35
C PHE A 48 -9.39 -1.46 -15.02
N ASP A 49 -9.09 -1.95 -16.23
CA ASP A 49 -8.06 -1.35 -17.07
C ASP A 49 -8.45 0.06 -17.49
N VAL A 50 -7.45 0.95 -17.55
CA VAL A 50 -7.59 2.32 -18.05
C VAL A 50 -6.86 2.42 -19.38
N TYR A 51 -7.63 2.45 -20.48
CA TYR A 51 -7.06 2.50 -21.82
C TYR A 51 -6.54 3.89 -22.22
N SER A 52 -7.06 4.95 -21.60
CA SER A 52 -6.58 6.32 -21.82
C SER A 52 -6.91 7.21 -20.62
N LEU A 53 -6.09 8.23 -20.39
CA LEU A 53 -6.32 9.29 -19.40
C LEU A 53 -6.85 10.59 -20.04
N THR A 54 -6.76 10.72 -21.36
CA THR A 54 -7.02 11.99 -22.07
C THR A 54 -8.07 11.87 -23.15
N ASP A 55 -8.28 10.68 -23.69
CA ASP A 55 -9.33 10.43 -24.68
C ASP A 55 -10.69 10.31 -23.97
N PRO A 56 -11.63 11.25 -24.18
CA PRO A 56 -12.91 11.26 -23.49
C PRO A 56 -13.75 10.00 -23.74
N ASP A 57 -13.69 9.44 -24.95
CA ASP A 57 -14.50 8.29 -25.33
C ASP A 57 -13.99 7.04 -24.60
N LEU A 58 -12.67 6.84 -24.53
CA LEU A 58 -12.07 5.74 -23.78
C LEU A 58 -12.26 5.88 -22.26
N VAL A 59 -12.17 7.12 -21.73
CA VAL A 59 -12.43 7.40 -20.31
C VAL A 59 -13.90 7.18 -19.94
N SER A 60 -14.82 7.39 -20.88
CA SER A 60 -16.26 7.22 -20.65
C SER A 60 -16.67 5.78 -20.34
N PHE A 61 -15.86 4.79 -20.73
CA PHE A 61 -16.11 3.37 -20.44
C PHE A 61 -15.86 2.99 -18.97
N LEU A 62 -15.14 3.83 -18.21
CA LEU A 62 -14.84 3.55 -16.81
C LEU A 62 -16.10 3.71 -15.95
N PRO A 63 -16.49 2.67 -15.16
CA PRO A 63 -17.58 2.78 -14.21
C PRO A 63 -17.35 3.93 -13.23
N ARG A 64 -18.43 4.66 -12.90
CA ARG A 64 -18.40 5.79 -11.97
C ARG A 64 -19.25 5.49 -10.73
N PRO A 65 -18.88 6.00 -9.54
CA PRO A 65 -17.68 6.81 -9.27
C PRO A 65 -16.37 6.00 -9.24
N VAL A 66 -15.24 6.68 -9.49
CA VAL A 66 -13.89 6.12 -9.32
C VAL A 66 -13.33 6.59 -7.99
N TYR A 67 -12.79 5.67 -7.19
CA TYR A 67 -12.27 5.96 -5.85
C TYR A 67 -10.74 6.02 -5.77
N ALA A 68 -10.06 5.24 -6.60
CA ALA A 68 -8.61 5.24 -6.67
C ALA A 68 -8.13 4.90 -8.09
N LEU A 69 -6.93 5.33 -8.42
CA LEU A 69 -6.19 4.98 -9.63
C LEU A 69 -4.83 4.43 -9.21
N ILE A 70 -4.50 3.22 -9.67
CA ILE A 70 -3.17 2.64 -9.49
C ILE A 70 -2.44 2.73 -10.83
N LEU A 71 -1.25 3.34 -10.83
CA LEU A 71 -0.45 3.57 -12.02
C LEU A 71 0.88 2.82 -11.88
N LEU A 72 1.20 2.00 -12.89
CA LEU A 72 2.52 1.39 -13.06
C LEU A 72 3.31 2.20 -14.08
N PHE A 73 4.52 2.63 -13.73
CA PHE A 73 5.39 3.38 -14.63
C PHE A 73 6.87 2.99 -14.45
N PRO A 74 7.72 3.21 -15.47
CA PRO A 74 9.14 2.95 -15.35
C PRO A 74 9.82 3.99 -14.46
N VAL A 75 10.65 3.50 -13.55
CA VAL A 75 11.50 4.33 -12.69
C VAL A 75 12.66 4.85 -13.53
N THR A 76 12.83 6.17 -13.53
CA THR A 76 13.96 6.85 -14.16
C THR A 76 14.84 7.48 -13.08
N GLU A 77 16.11 7.77 -13.41
CA GLU A 77 17.00 8.50 -12.49
C GLU A 77 16.42 9.85 -12.05
N GLN A 78 15.72 10.53 -12.97
CA GLN A 78 15.02 11.78 -12.68
C GLN A 78 13.92 11.59 -11.63
N TYR A 79 13.13 10.52 -11.76
CA TYR A 79 12.10 10.20 -10.77
C TYR A 79 12.70 9.89 -9.39
N GLU A 80 13.79 9.12 -9.33
CA GLU A 80 14.46 8.81 -8.05
C GLU A 80 15.03 10.07 -7.38
N SER A 81 15.58 11.01 -8.17
CA SER A 81 16.03 12.30 -7.64
C SER A 81 14.88 13.10 -7.04
N LEU A 82 13.77 13.25 -7.78
CA LEU A 82 12.58 13.97 -7.30
C LEU A 82 11.99 13.33 -6.05
N LYS A 83 11.86 12.00 -6.04
CA LYS A 83 11.40 11.25 -4.87
C LYS A 83 12.28 11.50 -3.65
N GLY A 84 13.59 11.49 -3.81
CA GLY A 84 14.52 11.77 -2.71
C GLY A 84 14.43 13.20 -2.17
N GLU A 85 14.05 14.16 -2.99
CA GLU A 85 13.76 15.54 -2.56
C GLU A 85 12.42 15.63 -1.83
N GLU A 86 11.37 15.02 -2.37
CA GLU A 86 10.03 14.97 -1.75
C GLU A 86 10.03 14.25 -0.39
N GLU A 87 10.77 13.14 -0.26
CA GLU A 87 10.92 12.44 1.01
C GLU A 87 11.55 13.34 2.09
N LYS A 88 12.60 14.08 1.74
CA LYS A 88 13.25 15.02 2.66
C LYS A 88 12.34 16.19 3.04
N ALA A 89 11.52 16.67 2.11
CA ALA A 89 10.56 17.74 2.35
C ALA A 89 9.45 17.27 3.30
N ARG A 90 8.92 16.05 3.08
CA ARG A 90 7.87 15.47 3.93
C ARG A 90 8.33 15.21 5.37
N ASP A 91 9.58 14.77 5.54
CA ASP A 91 10.17 14.61 6.89
C ASP A 91 10.28 15.94 7.65
N GLN A 92 10.17 17.08 6.95
CA GLN A 92 10.19 18.43 7.53
C GLN A 92 8.79 19.03 7.73
N GLU A 93 7.76 18.54 7.04
CA GLU A 93 6.38 18.99 7.20
C GLU A 93 5.77 18.46 8.50
N LYS A 94 5.19 19.37 9.29
CA LYS A 94 4.51 19.07 10.56
C LYS A 94 2.99 18.92 10.43
N ASP A 95 2.44 19.16 9.24
CA ASP A 95 1.02 19.00 8.95
C ASP A 95 0.76 17.57 8.47
N ASP A 96 0.62 16.66 9.42
CA ASP A 96 0.27 15.29 9.11
C ASP A 96 -1.27 15.17 9.08
N LYS A 97 -1.80 14.83 7.90
CA LYS A 97 -3.24 14.66 7.68
C LYS A 97 -3.67 13.21 7.84
N PHE A 98 -3.11 12.48 8.80
CA PHE A 98 -3.36 11.03 8.96
C PHE A 98 -4.84 10.67 9.09
N GLU A 99 -5.64 11.51 9.77
CA GLU A 99 -7.09 11.30 9.87
C GLU A 99 -7.83 11.45 8.53
N GLU A 100 -7.26 12.21 7.58
CA GLU A 100 -7.82 12.41 6.24
C GLU A 100 -7.31 11.37 5.24
N ILE A 101 -6.03 10.99 5.35
CA ILE A 101 -5.35 10.08 4.44
C ILE A 101 -4.39 9.16 5.21
N ILE A 102 -4.59 7.86 5.08
CA ILE A 102 -3.70 6.84 5.65
C ILE A 102 -2.63 6.51 4.61
N TRP A 103 -1.38 6.78 4.95
CA TRP A 103 -0.22 6.47 4.11
C TRP A 103 0.76 5.53 4.81
N PHE A 104 1.46 4.76 3.98
CA PHE A 104 2.43 3.74 4.38
C PHE A 104 3.71 3.89 3.56
N LYS A 105 4.85 4.04 4.23
CA LYS A 105 6.17 3.99 3.60
C LYS A 105 6.45 2.55 3.16
N GLN A 106 6.82 2.35 1.91
CA GLN A 106 7.20 1.04 1.41
C GLN A 106 8.54 0.61 2.00
N LEU A 107 8.53 -0.43 2.83
CA LEU A 107 9.74 -1.06 3.39
C LEU A 107 10.00 -2.49 2.87
N LEU A 108 9.07 -3.03 2.06
CA LEU A 108 9.22 -4.32 1.38
C LEU A 108 9.74 -4.09 -0.05
N ARG A 109 10.87 -4.72 -0.40
CA ARG A 109 11.38 -4.66 -1.78
C ARG A 109 10.38 -5.35 -2.72
N ASN A 110 10.13 -4.76 -3.88
CA ASN A 110 9.15 -5.21 -4.87
C ASN A 110 7.67 -5.21 -4.40
N GLY A 111 7.38 -4.75 -3.18
CA GLY A 111 6.02 -4.70 -2.63
C GLY A 111 5.14 -3.56 -3.13
N CYS A 112 5.60 -2.71 -4.06
CA CYS A 112 4.88 -1.48 -4.45
C CYS A 112 3.43 -1.71 -4.88
N GLY A 113 3.12 -2.83 -5.56
CA GLY A 113 1.74 -3.19 -5.92
C GLY A 113 0.83 -3.45 -4.71
N LEU A 114 1.34 -4.13 -3.68
CA LEU A 114 0.62 -4.31 -2.41
C LEU A 114 0.39 -2.97 -1.70
N TYR A 115 1.41 -2.12 -1.63
CA TYR A 115 1.25 -0.81 -1.01
C TYR A 115 0.23 0.05 -1.77
N GLY A 116 0.25 0.03 -3.10
CA GLY A 116 -0.76 0.68 -3.92
C GLY A 116 -2.17 0.16 -3.67
N LEU A 117 -2.34 -1.16 -3.53
CA LEU A 117 -3.62 -1.77 -3.15
C LEU A 117 -4.07 -1.34 -1.75
N LEU A 118 -3.18 -1.35 -0.75
CA LEU A 118 -3.50 -0.94 0.62
C LEU A 118 -3.84 0.55 0.70
N HIS A 119 -3.13 1.42 -0.02
CA HIS A 119 -3.46 2.84 -0.11
C HIS A 119 -4.84 3.06 -0.74
N ALA A 120 -5.21 2.28 -1.75
CA ALA A 120 -6.55 2.34 -2.33
C ALA A 120 -7.61 1.92 -1.30
N LEU A 121 -7.44 0.75 -0.65
CA LEU A 121 -8.44 0.17 0.25
C LEU A 121 -8.60 0.96 1.56
N CYS A 122 -7.48 1.38 2.19
CA CYS A 122 -7.52 2.04 3.50
C CYS A 122 -8.13 3.45 3.45
N ASN A 123 -8.20 4.03 2.25
CA ASN A 123 -8.71 5.37 2.02
C ASN A 123 -10.07 5.36 1.29
N LEU A 124 -10.70 4.20 1.13
CA LEU A 124 -12.08 4.13 0.64
C LEU A 124 -13.05 4.84 1.62
N PRO A 125 -14.12 5.46 1.09
CA PRO A 125 -15.25 5.87 1.90
C PRO A 125 -15.82 4.74 2.77
N GLU A 126 -16.45 5.13 3.87
CA GLU A 126 -17.12 4.20 4.77
C GLU A 126 -18.21 3.39 4.04
N GLY A 127 -18.37 2.12 4.41
CA GLY A 127 -19.32 1.20 3.78
C GLY A 127 -18.82 0.53 2.49
N LEU A 128 -17.63 0.87 1.99
CA LEU A 128 -17.02 0.23 0.81
C LEU A 128 -15.99 -0.85 1.15
N LEU A 129 -15.80 -1.13 2.44
CA LEU A 129 -15.13 -2.31 2.95
C LEU A 129 -16.17 -3.25 3.58
N VAL A 130 -15.94 -4.55 3.47
CA VAL A 130 -16.72 -5.58 4.17
C VAL A 130 -16.45 -5.45 5.67
N GLN A 131 -17.52 -5.43 6.47
CA GLN A 131 -17.42 -5.37 7.93
C GLN A 131 -16.74 -6.64 8.49
N GLY A 132 -15.86 -6.47 9.47
CA GLY A 132 -15.02 -7.51 10.04
C GLY A 132 -13.89 -7.97 9.11
N SER A 133 -13.64 -7.27 8.01
CA SER A 133 -12.60 -7.68 7.06
C SER A 133 -11.18 -7.54 7.61
N PRO A 134 -10.19 -8.26 7.03
CA PRO A 134 -8.79 -8.10 7.39
C PRO A 134 -8.31 -6.65 7.32
N VAL A 135 -8.69 -5.89 6.27
CA VAL A 135 -8.29 -4.49 6.15
C VAL A 135 -8.97 -3.59 7.18
N GLU A 136 -10.23 -3.82 7.54
CA GLU A 136 -10.87 -3.04 8.62
C GLU A 136 -10.15 -3.25 9.95
N THR A 137 -9.80 -4.50 10.27
CA THR A 137 -8.99 -4.84 11.46
C THR A 137 -7.61 -4.21 11.40
N PHE A 138 -6.95 -4.26 10.24
CA PHE A 138 -5.66 -3.61 10.03
C PHE A 138 -5.71 -2.10 10.23
N ILE A 139 -6.70 -1.40 9.65
CA ILE A 139 -6.88 0.05 9.85
C ILE A 139 -7.09 0.36 11.33
N HIS A 140 -7.89 -0.45 12.03
CA HIS A 140 -8.08 -0.32 13.47
C HIS A 140 -6.75 -0.42 14.22
N ASN A 141 -5.96 -1.48 13.96
CA ASN A 141 -4.67 -1.69 14.60
C ASN A 141 -3.68 -0.56 14.32
N VAL A 142 -3.61 -0.08 13.08
CA VAL A 142 -2.78 1.07 12.70
C VAL A 142 -3.18 2.30 13.52
N ARG A 143 -4.48 2.59 13.67
CA ARG A 143 -4.97 3.71 14.48
C ARG A 143 -4.69 3.59 15.97
N GLN A 144 -4.48 2.37 16.48
CA GLN A 144 -4.11 2.13 17.88
C GLN A 144 -2.61 2.32 18.16
N LEU A 145 -1.78 2.53 17.13
CA LEU A 145 -0.35 2.76 17.33
C LEU A 145 -0.12 4.09 18.08
N PRO A 146 0.79 4.13 19.08
CA PRO A 146 1.05 5.34 19.83
C PRO A 146 1.58 6.48 18.95
N ASN A 147 0.90 7.64 19.01
CA ASN A 147 1.22 8.84 18.22
C ASN A 147 1.25 8.59 16.70
N VAL A 148 0.40 7.67 16.21
CA VAL A 148 0.36 7.30 14.79
C VAL A 148 0.13 8.51 13.89
N ASN A 149 0.93 8.58 12.84
CA ASN A 149 0.79 9.58 11.78
C ASN A 149 1.52 9.16 10.50
N ASN A 150 1.43 9.94 9.43
CA ASN A 150 2.07 9.63 8.15
C ASN A 150 3.60 9.81 8.11
N SER A 151 4.20 10.52 9.07
CA SER A 151 5.64 10.83 9.14
C SER A 151 6.42 9.94 10.13
N TYR A 152 5.72 9.16 10.95
CA TYR A 152 6.29 8.30 11.99
C TYR A 152 5.68 6.88 11.92
N ASN A 153 6.18 5.99 12.78
CA ASN A 153 5.75 4.60 12.93
C ASN A 153 5.89 3.75 11.65
N HIS A 154 6.85 4.05 10.78
CA HIS A 154 7.03 3.34 9.51
C HIS A 154 7.32 1.85 9.72
N ASP A 155 8.15 1.52 10.70
CA ASP A 155 8.53 0.14 10.99
C ASP A 155 7.35 -0.64 11.58
N GLU A 156 6.64 -0.08 12.58
CA GLU A 156 5.47 -0.71 13.18
C GLU A 156 4.33 -0.90 12.17
N LYS A 157 4.08 0.10 11.31
CA LYS A 157 3.11 -0.02 10.21
C LYS A 157 3.54 -1.10 9.21
N SER A 158 4.83 -1.19 8.90
CA SER A 158 5.36 -2.20 7.99
C SER A 158 5.18 -3.62 8.56
N GLU A 159 5.40 -3.83 9.86
CA GLU A 159 5.12 -5.12 10.48
C GLU A 159 3.63 -5.49 10.40
N LEU A 160 2.71 -4.54 10.62
CA LEU A 160 1.28 -4.77 10.41
C LEU A 160 0.94 -5.10 8.94
N VAL A 161 1.60 -4.46 7.97
CA VAL A 161 1.45 -4.78 6.53
C VAL A 161 1.89 -6.21 6.27
N LYS A 162 3.02 -6.63 6.86
CA LYS A 162 3.54 -7.99 6.72
C LYS A 162 2.56 -9.02 7.28
N GLU A 163 2.06 -8.79 8.49
CA GLU A 163 1.08 -9.65 9.16
C GLU A 163 -0.23 -9.79 8.37
N LEU A 164 -0.73 -8.68 7.83
CA LEU A 164 -1.99 -8.66 7.07
C LEU A 164 -1.92 -9.50 5.78
N SER A 165 -0.80 -9.39 5.06
CA SER A 165 -0.82 -9.65 3.62
C SER A 165 0.19 -10.69 3.14
N LEU A 166 1.30 -10.94 3.84
CA LEU A 166 2.35 -11.82 3.29
C LEU A 166 1.90 -13.25 3.05
N SER A 167 1.06 -13.80 3.95
CA SER A 167 0.52 -15.16 3.80
C SER A 167 -0.40 -15.31 2.57
N LEU A 168 -1.02 -14.21 2.14
CA LEU A 168 -1.87 -14.16 0.93
C LEU A 168 -1.06 -13.77 -0.30
N TYR A 169 -0.03 -12.94 -0.13
CA TYR A 169 0.68 -12.26 -1.20
C TYR A 169 1.28 -13.24 -2.20
N GLU A 170 1.93 -14.32 -1.73
CA GLU A 170 2.52 -15.34 -2.61
C GLU A 170 1.50 -15.99 -3.56
N THR A 171 0.24 -16.10 -3.13
CA THR A 171 -0.83 -16.66 -3.97
C THR A 171 -1.19 -15.73 -5.12
N TYR A 172 -1.14 -14.40 -4.92
CA TYR A 172 -1.55 -13.42 -5.93
C TYR A 172 -0.39 -12.95 -6.80
N SER A 173 0.84 -12.94 -6.29
CA SER A 173 2.03 -12.57 -7.05
C SER A 173 2.46 -13.61 -8.08
N LYS A 174 1.97 -14.85 -7.95
CA LYS A 174 2.17 -15.93 -8.94
C LYS A 174 1.00 -16.06 -9.92
N GLN A 175 -0.03 -15.24 -9.79
CA GLN A 175 -1.11 -15.15 -10.77
C GLN A 175 -0.74 -14.16 -11.87
N GLY A 176 -1.52 -14.16 -12.94
CA GLY A 176 -1.31 -13.29 -14.08
C GLY A 176 -1.20 -14.06 -15.38
N GLN A 177 -0.88 -13.33 -16.43
CA GLN A 177 -0.70 -13.87 -17.77
C GLN A 177 0.78 -14.04 -18.12
N THR A 178 1.67 -13.48 -17.29
CA THR A 178 3.13 -13.57 -17.44
C THR A 178 3.75 -14.46 -16.37
N GLU A 179 4.92 -15.01 -16.66
CA GLU A 179 5.72 -15.69 -15.64
C GLU A 179 6.25 -14.65 -14.65
N ALA A 180 5.99 -14.86 -13.36
CA ALA A 180 6.41 -13.94 -12.33
C ALA A 180 7.95 -13.94 -12.20
N PRO A 181 8.60 -12.76 -12.15
CA PRO A 181 10.04 -12.69 -11.96
C PRO A 181 10.43 -13.16 -10.55
N SER A 182 11.73 -13.40 -10.34
CA SER A 182 12.23 -13.72 -9.00
C SER A 182 11.98 -12.56 -8.03
N SER A 183 11.74 -12.86 -6.76
CA SER A 183 11.67 -11.84 -5.70
C SER A 183 12.98 -11.03 -5.57
N GLU A 184 14.09 -11.58 -6.06
CA GLU A 184 15.40 -10.93 -6.06
C GLU A 184 15.70 -10.13 -7.34
N GLU A 185 14.89 -10.25 -8.39
CA GLU A 185 15.12 -9.54 -9.65
C GLU A 185 14.92 -8.02 -9.51
N ASP A 186 15.79 -7.24 -10.16
CA ASP A 186 15.68 -5.79 -10.20
C ASP A 186 14.62 -5.39 -11.23
N VAL A 187 13.48 -4.93 -10.73
CA VAL A 187 12.38 -4.44 -11.55
C VAL A 187 12.41 -2.92 -11.60
N ASN A 188 12.53 -2.38 -12.81
CA ASN A 188 12.56 -0.93 -13.06
C ASN A 188 11.16 -0.33 -13.21
N LEU A 189 10.12 -0.99 -12.69
CA LEU A 189 8.74 -0.53 -12.73
C LEU A 189 8.25 -0.27 -11.30
N HIS A 190 7.41 0.75 -11.13
CA HIS A 190 6.90 1.15 -9.83
C HIS A 190 5.41 1.47 -9.87
N PHE A 191 4.68 0.94 -8.89
CA PHE A 191 3.28 1.29 -8.66
C PHE A 191 3.16 2.50 -7.74
N ILE A 192 2.27 3.42 -8.09
CA ILE A 192 1.75 4.46 -7.19
C ILE A 192 0.22 4.40 -7.15
N CYS A 193 -0.37 4.93 -6.09
CA CYS A 193 -1.81 5.04 -5.93
C CYS A 193 -2.22 6.50 -5.76
N PHE A 194 -3.15 6.95 -6.61
CA PHE A 194 -3.91 8.17 -6.40
C PHE A 194 -5.25 7.79 -5.77
N THR A 195 -5.57 8.41 -4.65
CA THR A 195 -6.85 8.21 -3.95
C THR A 195 -7.35 9.52 -3.38
N LYS A 196 -8.65 9.63 -3.16
CA LYS A 196 -9.24 10.81 -2.52
C LYS A 196 -9.05 10.70 -1.01
N ALA A 197 -8.71 11.82 -0.36
CA ALA A 197 -8.77 11.92 1.09
C ALA A 197 -10.21 11.65 1.59
N ARG A 198 -10.33 10.98 2.74
CA ARG A 198 -11.61 10.56 3.33
C ARG A 198 -12.49 11.75 3.73
N VAL A 199 -11.87 12.84 4.12
CA VAL A 199 -12.54 14.10 4.42
C VAL A 199 -12.42 14.97 3.18
N GLY A 200 -13.56 15.31 2.57
CA GLY A 200 -13.55 16.22 1.44
C GLY A 200 -13.01 17.58 1.88
N CYS A 201 -11.94 18.05 1.25
CA CYS A 201 -11.74 19.49 1.17
C CYS A 201 -13.00 20.06 0.51
N HIS A 202 -13.73 20.89 1.26
CA HIS A 202 -14.79 21.75 0.74
C HIS A 202 -14.21 22.75 -0.27
#